data_AF-A0A5N0LB98-F1
#
_entry.id   AF-A0A5N0LB98-F1
#
_cell.length_a   1.000
_cell.length_b   1.000
_cell.length_c   1.000
_cell.angle_alpha   90.00
_cell.angle_beta   90.00
_cell.angle_gamma   90.00
#
_symmetry.space_group_name_H-M   'P 1'
#
loop_
_entity.id
_entity.type
_entity.pdbx_description
1 polymer ?
#
loop_
_entity_poly.entity_id
_entity_poly.type
_entity_poly.pdbx_seq_one_letter_code
_entity_poly.pdbx_strand_id
1 'polypeptide(L)'
;MKYSVNPNLNAVMNSIEKQLLSKGKDKQESIQIIKRYIKSFPKEPDYNLAQHGGMLVSPYDVRELNIKCGYSAVVQNKISDGRVWSIYLLQVGRVARELLKANEL
;
A
#
# COMPACT_ATOMS: atom_id res chain seq x y z
N MET A 1 10.47 -5.39 3.43
CA MET A 1 10.92 -5.04 4.81
C MET A 1 10.07 -5.77 5.86
N LYS A 2 10.32 -5.61 7.17
CA LYS A 2 9.37 -6.06 8.22
C LYS A 2 8.59 -4.85 8.72
N TYR A 3 7.32 -4.74 8.33
CA TYR A 3 6.46 -3.60 8.66
C TYR A 3 5.57 -3.84 9.88
N SER A 4 5.30 -5.10 10.21
CA SER A 4 4.37 -5.50 11.27
C SER A 4 4.80 -6.82 11.91
N VAL A 5 4.50 -6.97 13.21
CA VAL A 5 4.62 -8.26 13.92
C VAL A 5 3.48 -9.22 13.57
N ASN A 6 2.31 -8.71 13.20
CA ASN A 6 1.21 -9.51 12.67
C ASN A 6 1.61 -10.01 11.26
N PRO A 7 1.67 -11.34 11.03
CA PRO A 7 2.17 -11.91 9.78
C PRO A 7 1.27 -11.58 8.58
N ASN A 8 -0.06 -11.61 8.75
CA ASN A 8 -1.00 -11.31 7.67
C ASN A 8 -0.92 -9.85 7.24
N LEU A 9 -0.88 -8.92 8.20
CA LEU A 9 -0.67 -7.50 7.90
C LEU A 9 0.69 -7.25 7.24
N ASN A 10 1.74 -7.92 7.71
CA ASN A 10 3.06 -7.80 7.12
C ASN A 10 3.09 -8.31 5.67
N ALA A 11 2.37 -9.40 5.38
CA ALA A 11 2.20 -9.92 4.02
C ALA A 11 1.47 -8.92 3.11
N VAL A 12 0.40 -8.29 3.60
CA VAL A 12 -0.31 -7.22 2.85
C VAL A 12 0.64 -6.05 2.54
N MET A 13 1.38 -5.57 3.53
CA MET A 13 2.33 -4.46 3.35
C MET A 13 3.50 -4.82 2.42
N ASN A 14 3.97 -6.07 2.43
CA ASN A 14 4.96 -6.55 1.47
C ASN A 14 4.41 -6.62 0.04
N SER A 15 3.14 -6.98 -0.14
CA SER A 15 2.48 -6.94 -1.46
C SER A 15 2.35 -5.49 -1.96
N ILE A 16 2.01 -4.55 -1.08
CA ILE A 16 2.00 -3.11 -1.36
C ILE A 16 3.40 -2.63 -1.76
N GLU A 17 4.46 -3.03 -1.04
CA GLU A 17 5.86 -2.70 -1.38
C GLU A 17 6.19 -3.13 -2.80
N LYS A 18 5.85 -4.37 -3.18
CA LYS A 18 6.07 -4.87 -4.54
C LYS A 18 5.34 -4.04 -5.60
N GLN A 19 4.08 -3.67 -5.37
CA GLN A 19 3.31 -2.83 -6.29
C GLN A 19 3.84 -1.39 -6.40
N LEU A 20 4.43 -0.86 -5.32
CA LEU A 20 5.07 0.45 -5.33
C LEU A 20 6.40 0.41 -6.09
N LEU A 21 7.19 -0.66 -5.91
CA LEU A 21 8.49 -0.86 -6.56
C LEU A 21 8.41 -1.35 -8.00
N SER A 22 7.21 -1.67 -8.50
CA SER A 22 6.97 -2.00 -9.91
C SER A 22 6.53 -0.79 -10.75
N LYS A 23 6.51 0.42 -10.18
CA LYS A 23 6.02 1.63 -10.88
C LYS A 23 7.04 2.25 -11.81
N GLY A 24 8.33 2.13 -11.49
CA GLY A 24 9.43 2.49 -12.35
C GLY A 24 10.00 1.27 -13.08
N LYS A 25 10.91 1.52 -14.01
CA LYS A 25 11.70 0.48 -14.69
C LYS A 25 12.62 -0.26 -13.72
N ASP A 26 13.05 0.44 -12.67
CA ASP A 26 13.85 -0.10 -11.59
C ASP A 26 13.41 0.45 -10.22
N LYS A 27 14.12 -0.02 -9.18
CA LYS A 27 13.87 0.41 -7.80
C LYS A 27 14.10 1.91 -7.61
N GLN A 28 15.14 2.50 -8.20
CA GLN A 28 15.47 3.91 -8.00
C GLN A 28 14.41 4.81 -8.63
N GLU A 29 14.00 4.52 -9.87
CA GLU A 29 12.92 5.26 -10.53
C GLU A 29 11.60 5.13 -9.76
N SER A 30 11.28 3.94 -9.24
CA SER A 30 10.11 3.75 -8.38
C SER A 30 10.16 4.62 -7.12
N ILE A 31 11.31 4.70 -6.45
CA ILE A 31 11.51 5.56 -5.28
C ILE A 31 11.36 7.04 -5.63
N GLN A 32 11.86 7.49 -6.78
CA GLN A 32 11.68 8.87 -7.25
C GLN A 32 10.20 9.19 -7.52
N ILE A 33 9.47 8.27 -8.16
CA ILE A 33 8.02 8.40 -8.38
C ILE A 33 7.29 8.55 -7.04
N ILE A 34 7.58 7.67 -6.06
CA ILE A 34 6.99 7.72 -4.72
C ILE A 34 7.29 9.07 -4.04
N LYS A 35 8.55 9.54 -4.12
CA LYS A 35 8.97 10.83 -3.55
C LYS A 35 8.23 12.00 -4.18
N ARG A 36 7.99 11.95 -5.50
CA ARG A 36 7.18 12.96 -6.21
C ARG A 36 5.74 12.98 -5.69
N TYR A 37 5.08 11.83 -5.59
CA TYR A 37 3.70 11.74 -5.08
C TYR A 37 3.58 12.26 -3.63
N ILE A 38 4.49 11.88 -2.74
CA ILE A 38 4.53 12.39 -1.36
C ILE A 38 4.62 13.91 -1.31
N LYS A 39 5.46 14.52 -2.16
CA LYS A 39 5.59 15.98 -2.25
C LYS A 39 4.36 16.66 -2.85
N SER A 40 3.74 16.04 -3.85
CA SER A 40 2.58 16.60 -4.55
C SER A 40 1.27 16.48 -3.76
N PHE A 41 1.13 15.45 -2.92
CA PHE A 41 -0.11 15.14 -2.20
C PHE A 41 0.11 14.92 -0.69
N PRO A 42 0.74 15.87 0.03
CA PRO A 42 1.18 15.66 1.41
C PRO A 42 0.03 15.46 2.41
N LYS A 43 -1.21 15.81 2.03
CA LYS A 43 -2.40 15.70 2.88
C LYS A 43 -3.18 14.41 2.65
N GLU A 44 -2.87 13.65 1.60
CA GLU A 44 -3.56 12.40 1.30
C GLU A 44 -2.98 11.25 2.12
N PRO A 45 -3.81 10.31 2.64
CA PRO A 45 -3.36 9.23 3.50
C PRO A 45 -2.36 8.27 2.83
N ASP A 46 -2.48 8.12 1.51
CA ASP A 46 -1.66 7.31 0.63
C ASP A 46 -0.79 8.16 -0.32
N TYR A 47 -0.80 9.49 -0.18
CA TYR A 47 -0.17 10.42 -1.13
C TYR A 47 -0.68 10.28 -2.56
N ASN A 48 -1.94 9.87 -2.72
CA ASN A 48 -2.58 9.64 -4.00
C ASN A 48 -1.95 8.48 -4.82
N LEU A 49 -1.11 7.65 -4.17
CA LEU A 49 -0.43 6.51 -4.81
C LEU A 49 -1.38 5.38 -5.16
N ALA A 50 -2.37 5.11 -4.33
CA ALA A 50 -3.36 4.08 -4.61
C ALA A 50 -4.36 4.55 -5.66
N GLN A 51 -4.79 5.81 -5.57
CA GLN A 51 -5.80 6.39 -6.45
C GLN A 51 -5.27 6.71 -7.86
N HIS A 52 -4.03 7.19 -7.99
CA HIS A 52 -3.46 7.61 -9.28
C HIS A 52 -2.15 6.92 -9.65
N GLY A 53 -1.53 6.19 -8.72
CA GLY A 53 -0.29 5.48 -9.00
C GLY A 53 -0.49 4.13 -9.68
N GLY A 54 -1.73 3.69 -9.98
CA GLY A 54 -2.01 2.37 -10.55
C GLY A 54 -1.76 1.25 -9.55
N MET A 55 -2.38 1.35 -8.36
CA MET A 55 -2.47 0.23 -7.41
C MET A 55 -3.86 -0.40 -7.49
N LEU A 56 -4.24 -1.20 -6.49
CA LEU A 56 -5.60 -1.74 -6.41
C LEU A 56 -6.62 -0.62 -6.45
N VAL A 57 -7.64 -0.77 -7.31
CA VAL A 57 -8.57 0.32 -7.65
C VAL A 57 -9.94 0.16 -7.00
N SER A 58 -10.21 -0.95 -6.32
CA SER A 58 -11.50 -1.20 -5.69
C SER A 58 -11.36 -1.81 -4.29
N PRO A 59 -12.37 -1.59 -3.40
CA PRO A 59 -12.47 -2.29 -2.13
C PRO A 59 -12.49 -3.82 -2.28
N TYR A 60 -13.07 -4.32 -3.39
CA TYR A 60 -13.10 -5.76 -3.69
C TYR A 60 -11.69 -6.32 -3.87
N ASP A 61 -10.84 -5.66 -4.67
CA ASP A 61 -9.45 -6.08 -4.89
C ASP A 61 -8.64 -6.07 -3.59
N VAL A 62 -8.90 -5.10 -2.71
CA VAL A 62 -8.26 -5.02 -1.39
C VAL A 62 -8.68 -6.20 -0.50
N ARG A 63 -9.96 -6.60 -0.53
CA ARG A 63 -10.43 -7.79 0.20
C ARG A 63 -9.74 -9.04 -0.31
N GLU A 64 -9.68 -9.22 -1.63
CA GLU A 64 -8.97 -10.35 -2.23
C GLU A 64 -7.50 -10.39 -1.81
N LEU A 65 -6.81 -9.24 -1.81
CA LEU A 65 -5.44 -9.15 -1.32
C LEU A 65 -5.35 -9.59 0.14
N ASN A 66 -6.22 -9.07 1.01
CA ASN A 66 -6.23 -9.44 2.42
C ASN A 66 -6.46 -10.94 2.61
N ILE A 67 -7.38 -11.53 1.85
CA ILE A 67 -7.66 -12.98 1.89
C ILE A 67 -6.44 -13.79 1.44
N LYS A 68 -5.81 -13.41 0.31
CA LYS A 68 -4.57 -14.02 -0.18
C LYS A 68 -3.42 -13.90 0.84
N CYS A 69 -3.45 -12.87 1.67
CA CYS A 69 -2.49 -12.67 2.77
C CYS A 69 -2.91 -13.33 4.11
N GLY A 70 -3.95 -14.17 4.12
CA GLY A 70 -4.32 -15.01 5.26
C GLY A 70 -5.44 -14.47 6.14
N TYR A 71 -6.09 -13.36 5.79
CA TYR A 71 -7.31 -12.94 6.48
C TYR A 71 -8.51 -13.79 6.07
N SER A 72 -9.40 -14.09 7.01
CA SER A 72 -10.64 -14.83 6.72
C SER A 72 -11.54 -14.03 5.77
N ALA A 73 -12.02 -14.68 4.71
CA ALA A 73 -12.99 -14.11 3.78
C ALA A 73 -14.29 -13.69 4.49
N VAL A 74 -14.74 -14.49 5.46
CA VAL A 74 -15.94 -14.19 6.26
C VAL A 74 -15.75 -12.91 7.07
N VAL A 75 -14.57 -12.73 7.67
CA VAL A 75 -14.25 -11.51 8.43
C VAL A 75 -14.12 -10.32 7.49
N GLN A 76 -13.41 -10.48 6.36
CA GLN A 76 -13.27 -9.42 5.38
C GLN A 76 -14.64 -8.95 4.91
N ASN A 77 -15.53 -9.83 4.48
CA ASN A 77 -16.86 -9.49 3.96
C ASN A 77 -17.78 -8.75 4.95
N LYS A 78 -17.46 -8.75 6.25
CA LYS A 78 -18.20 -7.97 7.27
C LYS A 78 -17.71 -6.53 7.41
N ILE A 79 -16.49 -6.23 6.96
CA ILE A 79 -15.95 -4.87 6.99
C ILE A 79 -16.62 -4.08 5.85
N SER A 80 -17.04 -2.83 6.07
CA SER A 80 -17.60 -2.00 4.99
C SER A 80 -16.56 -1.63 3.93
N ASP A 81 -17.01 -1.39 2.70
CA ASP A 81 -16.12 -1.03 1.59
C ASP A 81 -15.30 0.22 1.88
N GLY A 82 -15.94 1.27 2.42
CA GLY A 82 -15.25 2.49 2.82
C GLY A 82 -14.18 2.21 3.87
N ARG A 83 -14.43 1.33 4.84
CA ARG A 83 -13.46 1.00 5.88
C ARG A 83 -12.28 0.19 5.34
N VAL A 84 -12.54 -0.80 4.48
CA VAL A 84 -11.48 -1.57 3.79
C VAL A 84 -10.59 -0.64 2.98
N TRP A 85 -11.20 0.26 2.21
CA TRP A 85 -10.48 1.22 1.38
C TRP A 85 -9.63 2.18 2.22
N SER A 86 -10.20 2.82 3.26
CA SER A 86 -9.45 3.73 4.13
C SER A 86 -8.25 3.05 4.80
N ILE A 87 -8.40 1.79 5.24
CA ILE A 87 -7.28 1.03 5.83
C ILE A 87 -6.17 0.80 4.80
N TYR A 88 -6.54 0.44 3.57
CA TYR A 88 -5.58 0.22 2.49
C TYR A 88 -4.80 1.48 2.15
N LEU A 89 -5.46 2.63 2.01
CA LEU A 89 -4.79 3.91 1.75
C LEU A 89 -3.74 4.23 2.82
N LEU A 90 -4.09 4.05 4.10
CA LEU A 90 -3.16 4.27 5.21
C LEU A 90 -1.95 3.31 5.16
N GLN A 91 -2.16 2.06 4.76
CA GLN A 91 -1.08 1.09 4.60
C GLN A 91 -0.17 1.45 3.43
N VAL A 92 -0.72 1.88 2.29
CA VAL A 92 0.05 2.38 1.14
C VAL A 92 0.94 3.55 1.55
N GLY A 93 0.37 4.56 2.19
CA GLY A 93 1.14 5.72 2.65
C GLY A 93 2.21 5.35 3.69
N ARG A 94 1.92 4.38 4.57
CA ARG A 94 2.92 3.88 5.53
C ARG A 94 4.07 3.18 4.83
N VAL A 95 3.80 2.27 3.89
CA VAL A 95 4.86 1.57 3.14
C VAL A 95 5.68 2.56 2.32
N ALA A 96 5.03 3.52 1.66
CA ALA A 96 5.71 4.58 0.90
C ALA A 96 6.69 5.40 1.77
N ARG A 97 6.28 5.80 2.97
CA ARG A 97 7.16 6.50 3.92
C ARG A 97 8.37 5.66 4.34
N GLU A 98 8.14 4.40 4.70
CA GLU A 98 9.22 3.52 5.13
C GLU A 98 10.19 3.20 3.99
N LEU A 99 9.67 3.05 2.76
CA LEU A 99 10.50 2.94 1.55
C LEU A 99 11.38 4.18 1.35
N LEU A 100 10.84 5.39 1.49
CA LEU A 100 11.68 6.58 1.39
C LEU A 100 12.75 6.61 2.49
N LYS A 101 12.38 6.43 3.76
CA LYS A 101 13.34 6.42 4.88
C LYS A 101 14.47 5.42 4.70
N ALA A 102 14.16 4.23 4.19
CA ALA A 102 15.16 3.17 3.97
C ALA A 102 16.07 3.43 2.75
N ASN A 103 15.76 4.41 1.90
CA ASN A 103 16.51 4.72 0.68
C ASN A 103 16.91 6.22 0.60
N GLU A 104 16.66 7.01 1.65
CA GLU A 104 17.28 8.30 1.86
C GLU A 104 18.64 8.04 2.53
N LEU A 105 19.71 8.24 1.75
CA LEU A 105 21.09 8.34 2.23
C LEU A 105 21.30 9.73 2.84
#